data_AF-A0A8T5MG21-F1
#
_entry.id   AF-A0A8T5MG21-F1
#
_cell.length_a   1.000
_cell.length_b   1.000
_cell.length_c   1.000
_cell.angle_alpha   90.00
_cell.angle_beta   90.00
_cell.angle_gamma   90.00
#
_symmetry.space_group_name_H-M   'P 1'
#
loop_
_entity.id
_entity.type
_entity.pdbx_description
1 polymer ?
#
loop_
_entity_poly.entity_id
_entity_poly.type
_entity_poly.pdbx_seq_one_letter_code
_entity_poly.pdbx_strand_id
1 'polypeptide(L)'
;HIITELHDEKIVVKSKSNTAKEIDLAFELESSGVTVIETDIGDRILQISNETSTHPTGPISHMNKIDIAEHASKFFEREISPEAREIVEAIKADISEHIKKAGVSITGANAISAEEGAVLLIHNEGNILEVMMRTDKHIIITGTDKIYRNLDEALNAGKLQTFYATGALVPSFINIIGGPSKTADIEKQLIKGVHGPKEIVLILLDNKRSEVVQKGFKELLYCIGCGSCLLHCPVYNFVGDKFANGNKLGGKGIVHSAILDPEETDGLSYCVTCARCRENCPVRLDIPEMMKNLREEHSKSNAFLESHLRLVQAAARFEVFLLLSKVLRNRKP
;
A
#
# COMPACT_ATOMS: atom_id res chain seq x y z
N HIS A 1 16.50 2.28 -14.07
CA HIS A 1 15.93 3.55 -14.57
C HIS A 1 16.00 4.65 -13.52
N ILE A 2 15.42 4.50 -12.33
CA ILE A 2 15.51 5.53 -11.27
C ILE A 2 16.97 5.92 -10.97
N ILE A 3 17.87 4.94 -10.80
CA ILE A 3 19.31 5.21 -10.60
C ILE A 3 19.89 6.09 -11.73
N THR A 4 19.48 5.85 -12.97
CA THR A 4 19.91 6.67 -14.13
C THR A 4 19.41 8.11 -14.03
N GLU A 5 18.19 8.30 -13.51
CA GLU A 5 17.59 9.62 -13.30
C GLU A 5 18.23 10.40 -12.15
N LEU A 6 18.90 9.73 -11.21
CA LEU A 6 19.61 10.39 -10.11
C LEU A 6 20.91 11.08 -10.57
N HIS A 7 21.48 10.68 -11.70
CA HIS A 7 22.79 11.16 -12.17
C HIS A 7 23.86 11.03 -11.06
N ASP A 8 24.50 12.14 -10.66
CA ASP A 8 25.56 12.19 -9.64
C ASP A 8 25.03 12.48 -8.22
N GLU A 9 23.70 12.52 -8.04
CA GLU A 9 23.08 12.84 -6.75
C GLU A 9 23.29 11.73 -5.74
N LYS A 10 23.87 12.10 -4.59
CA LYS A 10 24.18 11.16 -3.50
C LYS A 10 23.15 11.18 -2.38
N ILE A 11 22.32 12.22 -2.30
CA ILE A 11 21.29 12.37 -1.28
C ILE A 11 19.95 12.56 -1.97
N VAL A 12 19.01 11.68 -1.65
CA VAL A 12 17.65 11.71 -2.18
C VAL A 12 16.67 11.78 -1.02
N VAL A 13 15.74 12.73 -1.09
CA VAL A 13 14.62 12.78 -0.14
C VAL A 13 13.41 12.09 -0.74
N LYS A 14 12.80 11.20 0.04
CA LYS A 14 11.69 10.38 -0.41
C LYS A 14 10.49 10.59 0.50
N SER A 15 9.32 10.87 -0.07
CA SER A 15 8.08 10.84 0.70
C SER A 15 7.57 9.41 0.86
N LYS A 16 6.63 9.22 1.81
CA LYS A 16 5.89 7.96 1.93
C LYS A 16 5.30 7.54 0.58
N SER A 17 5.60 6.31 0.18
CA SER A 17 5.09 5.69 -1.05
C SER A 17 5.03 4.19 -0.88
N ASN A 18 3.81 3.65 -0.78
CA ASN A 18 3.62 2.20 -0.71
C ASN A 18 4.09 1.51 -1.99
N THR A 19 3.92 2.15 -3.16
CA THR A 19 4.41 1.61 -4.44
C THR A 19 5.93 1.51 -4.48
N ALA A 20 6.66 2.47 -3.91
CA ALA A 20 8.12 2.38 -3.80
C ALA A 20 8.57 1.24 -2.87
N LYS A 21 7.80 0.97 -1.81
CA LYS A 21 8.05 -0.15 -0.88
C LYS A 21 7.78 -1.52 -1.50
N GLU A 22 6.95 -1.62 -2.54
CA GLU A 22 6.69 -2.89 -3.25
C GLU A 22 7.94 -3.45 -3.95
N ILE A 23 8.91 -2.60 -4.25
CA ILE A 23 10.16 -2.94 -4.95
C ILE A 23 11.40 -2.64 -4.10
N ASP A 24 11.21 -2.44 -2.79
CA ASP A 24 12.27 -2.10 -1.83
C ASP A 24 13.21 -0.99 -2.31
N LEU A 25 12.63 0.05 -2.95
CA LEU A 25 13.38 1.09 -3.66
C LEU A 25 14.45 1.76 -2.79
N ALA A 26 14.14 2.04 -1.52
CA ALA A 26 15.09 2.69 -0.62
C ALA A 26 16.33 1.81 -0.41
N PHE A 27 16.15 0.52 -0.13
CA PHE A 27 17.23 -0.44 0.07
C PHE A 27 18.10 -0.59 -1.18
N GLU A 28 17.48 -0.65 -2.37
CA GLU A 28 18.21 -0.78 -3.64
C GLU A 28 19.05 0.46 -3.95
N LEU A 29 18.51 1.65 -3.67
CA LEU A 29 19.24 2.92 -3.82
C LEU A 29 20.39 3.05 -2.81
N GLU A 30 20.15 2.68 -1.55
CA GLU A 30 21.16 2.65 -0.50
C GLU A 30 22.30 1.67 -0.83
N SER A 31 21.96 0.48 -1.34
CA SER A 31 22.92 -0.51 -1.84
C SER A 31 23.75 0.01 -3.03
N SER A 32 23.21 0.97 -3.78
CA SER A 32 23.90 1.66 -4.88
C SER A 32 24.73 2.87 -4.42
N GLY A 33 24.82 3.12 -3.11
CA GLY A 33 25.61 4.22 -2.52
C GLY A 33 24.88 5.56 -2.45
N VAL A 34 23.55 5.59 -2.63
CA VAL A 34 22.72 6.78 -2.48
C VAL A 34 22.10 6.82 -1.09
N THR A 35 22.29 7.91 -0.36
CA THR A 35 21.61 8.13 0.92
C THR A 35 20.15 8.52 0.66
N VAL A 36 19.22 7.64 1.01
CA VAL A 36 17.78 7.91 0.93
C VAL A 36 17.27 8.37 2.28
N ILE A 37 16.48 9.44 2.31
CA ILE A 37 15.92 9.98 3.56
C ILE A 37 14.41 10.03 3.43
N GLU A 38 13.70 9.24 4.25
CA GLU A 38 12.24 9.34 4.34
C GLU A 38 11.83 10.67 4.98
N THR A 39 10.82 11.32 4.44
CA THR A 39 10.36 12.65 4.89
C THR A 39 9.00 12.65 5.57
N ASP A 40 8.33 11.50 5.62
CA ASP A 40 7.17 11.25 6.48
C ASP A 40 7.68 10.86 7.86
N ILE A 41 7.17 11.48 8.93
CA ILE A 41 7.69 11.27 10.28
C ILE A 41 7.66 9.78 10.65
N GLY A 42 6.55 9.10 10.35
CA GLY A 42 6.39 7.69 10.66
C GLY A 42 7.35 6.79 9.88
N ASP A 43 7.49 7.01 8.58
CA ASP A 43 8.45 6.25 7.76
C ASP A 43 9.91 6.58 8.12
N ARG A 44 10.23 7.82 8.54
CA ARG A 44 11.57 8.17 9.03
C ARG A 44 11.88 7.47 10.35
N ILE A 45 10.91 7.36 11.26
CA ILE A 45 11.05 6.59 12.49
C ILE A 45 11.28 5.11 12.20
N LEU A 46 10.55 4.52 11.23
CA LEU A 46 10.83 3.15 10.77
C LEU A 46 12.25 3.02 10.23
N GLN A 47 12.69 3.99 9.43
CA GLN A 47 14.03 3.96 8.83
C GLN A 47 15.14 3.98 9.90
N ILE A 48 15.03 4.81 10.94
CA ILE A 48 16.04 4.88 12.01
C ILE A 48 15.98 3.69 12.98
N SER A 49 14.81 3.06 13.12
CA SER A 49 14.63 1.89 13.99
C SER A 49 14.96 0.57 13.30
N ASN A 50 15.04 0.57 11.95
CA ASN A 50 15.20 -0.62 11.12
C ASN A 50 14.07 -1.65 11.33
N GLU A 51 12.84 -1.14 11.45
CA GLU A 51 11.63 -1.92 11.69
C GLU A 51 10.71 -1.93 10.47
N THR A 52 9.73 -2.85 10.46
CA THR A 52 8.78 -2.99 9.34
C THR A 52 7.46 -2.28 9.60
N SER A 53 6.78 -1.88 8.52
CA SER A 53 5.53 -1.14 8.61
C SER A 53 4.34 -2.04 8.93
N THR A 54 3.50 -1.66 9.90
CA THR A 54 2.31 -2.45 10.26
C THR A 54 0.99 -1.88 9.72
N HIS A 55 1.00 -0.70 9.10
CA HIS A 55 -0.19 -0.12 8.47
C HIS A 55 0.19 0.82 7.30
N PRO A 56 -0.54 0.83 6.18
CA PRO A 56 -0.21 1.64 5.01
C PRO A 56 -0.26 3.16 5.24
N THR A 57 -1.01 3.63 6.24
CA THR A 57 -1.10 5.06 6.60
C THR A 57 -0.53 5.38 7.98
N GLY A 58 -0.34 4.36 8.84
CA GLY A 58 0.13 4.48 10.22
C GLY A 58 1.33 3.56 10.44
N PRO A 59 2.49 3.85 9.86
CA PRO A 59 3.56 2.87 9.70
C PRO A 59 4.08 2.29 11.02
N ILE A 60 4.11 3.13 12.07
CA ILE A 60 4.65 2.82 13.40
C ILE A 60 3.54 2.56 14.44
N SER A 61 2.33 2.18 14.01
CA SER A 61 1.20 1.98 14.93
C SER A 61 1.41 0.88 15.98
N HIS A 62 2.46 0.08 15.85
CA HIS A 62 2.85 -0.95 16.83
C HIS A 62 3.82 -0.42 17.91
N MET A 63 4.38 0.77 17.74
CA MET A 63 5.35 1.36 18.67
C MET A 63 4.68 2.32 19.64
N ASN A 64 5.17 2.36 20.88
CA ASN A 64 4.77 3.37 21.85
C ASN A 64 5.77 4.55 21.88
N LYS A 65 5.40 5.64 22.57
CA LYS A 65 6.22 6.86 22.62
C LYS A 65 7.59 6.69 23.30
N ILE A 66 7.73 5.71 24.19
CA ILE A 66 8.98 5.38 24.87
C ILE A 66 9.92 4.69 23.88
N ASP A 67 9.45 3.65 23.19
CA ASP A 67 10.23 2.93 22.17
C ASP A 67 10.75 3.90 21.10
N ILE A 68 9.86 4.78 20.59
CA ILE A 68 10.20 5.78 19.57
C ILE A 68 11.29 6.73 20.08
N ALA A 69 11.18 7.20 21.32
CA ALA A 69 12.16 8.11 21.91
C ALA A 69 13.51 7.43 22.15
N GLU A 70 13.53 6.15 22.53
CA GLU A 70 14.76 5.37 22.67
C GLU A 70 15.48 5.21 21.33
N HIS A 71 14.74 4.83 20.28
CA HIS A 71 15.31 4.72 18.92
C HIS A 71 15.83 6.06 18.42
N ALA A 72 15.07 7.14 18.57
CA ALA A 72 15.49 8.48 18.19
C ALA A 72 16.72 8.93 18.98
N SER A 73 16.75 8.70 20.30
CA SER A 73 17.87 9.09 21.15
C SER A 73 19.16 8.38 20.77
N LYS A 74 19.07 7.08 20.47
CA LYS A 74 20.19 6.28 20.00
C LYS A 74 20.71 6.76 18.64
N PHE A 75 19.80 7.06 17.70
CA PHE A 75 20.15 7.52 16.36
C PHE A 75 20.81 8.90 16.36
N PHE A 76 20.29 9.85 17.16
CA PHE A 76 20.81 11.21 17.25
C PHE A 76 21.93 11.40 18.28
N GLU A 77 22.34 10.33 18.96
CA GLU A 77 23.35 10.35 20.03
C GLU A 77 23.10 11.43 21.10
N ARG A 78 21.82 11.67 21.42
CA ARG A 78 21.36 12.63 22.44
C ARG A 78 20.08 12.16 23.09
N GLU A 79 19.86 12.53 24.34
CA GLU A 79 18.61 12.22 25.04
C GLU A 79 17.43 13.01 24.43
N ILE A 80 16.37 12.29 24.04
CA ILE A 80 15.09 12.84 23.59
C ILE A 80 14.03 12.29 24.53
N SER A 81 13.25 13.17 25.16
CA SER A 81 12.22 12.71 26.08
C SER A 81 11.09 11.99 25.33
N PRO A 82 10.36 11.07 25.98
CA PRO A 82 9.20 10.38 25.40
C PRO A 82 7.95 11.27 25.34
N GLU A 83 8.13 12.53 24.95
CA GLU A 83 7.09 13.50 24.69
C GLU A 83 6.94 13.70 23.17
N ALA A 84 5.72 13.53 22.67
CA ALA A 84 5.45 13.51 21.23
C ALA A 84 5.97 14.77 20.52
N ARG A 85 5.90 15.93 21.19
CA ARG A 85 6.39 17.19 20.65
C ARG A 85 7.91 17.19 20.44
N GLU A 86 8.68 16.71 21.42
CA GLU A 86 10.14 16.69 21.32
C GLU A 86 10.61 15.69 20.27
N ILE A 87 9.98 14.52 20.20
CA ILE A 87 10.24 13.51 19.16
C ILE A 87 10.02 14.12 17.77
N VAL A 88 8.86 14.74 17.55
CA VAL A 88 8.51 15.36 16.26
C VAL A 88 9.48 16.49 15.93
N GLU A 89 9.83 17.35 16.88
CA GLU A 89 10.79 18.44 16.65
C GLU A 89 12.18 17.92 16.26
N ALA A 90 12.66 16.85 16.89
CA ALA A 90 13.93 16.20 16.56
C ALA A 90 13.93 15.59 15.15
N ILE A 91 12.92 14.77 14.84
CA ILE A 91 12.79 14.10 13.53
C ILE A 91 12.59 15.14 12.41
N LYS A 92 11.78 16.17 12.66
CA LYS A 92 11.57 17.24 11.69
C LYS A 92 12.84 18.02 11.40
N ALA A 93 13.68 18.29 12.42
CA ALA A 93 14.94 19.00 12.22
C ALA A 93 15.88 18.21 11.31
N ASP A 94 16.01 16.90 11.53
CA ASP A 94 16.77 15.97 10.70
C ASP A 94 16.26 15.94 9.24
N ILE A 95 14.95 15.74 9.04
CA ILE A 95 14.34 15.76 7.70
C ILE A 95 14.61 17.09 7.00
N SER A 96 14.40 18.21 7.70
CA SER A 96 14.56 19.56 7.14
C SER A 96 16.00 19.85 6.71
N GLU A 97 16.99 19.31 7.42
CA GLU A 97 18.40 19.44 7.07
C GLU A 97 18.71 18.70 5.76
N HIS A 98 18.20 17.49 5.61
CA HIS A 98 18.42 16.66 4.42
C HIS A 98 17.70 17.21 3.19
N ILE A 99 16.48 17.74 3.34
CA ILE A 99 15.75 18.36 2.22
C ILE A 99 16.53 19.54 1.63
N LYS A 100 17.23 20.32 2.46
CA LYS A 100 18.06 21.45 1.97
C LYS A 100 19.27 21.00 1.15
N LYS A 101 19.71 19.74 1.31
CA LYS A 101 20.91 19.19 0.68
C LYS A 101 20.61 18.34 -0.56
N ALA A 102 19.37 17.91 -0.75
CA ALA A 102 18.99 17.02 -1.84
C ALA A 102 18.67 17.80 -3.12
N GLY A 103 19.21 17.37 -4.26
CA GLY A 103 18.82 17.87 -5.58
C GLY A 103 17.62 17.13 -6.18
N VAL A 104 17.32 15.93 -5.69
CA VAL A 104 16.26 15.05 -6.21
C VAL A 104 15.29 14.65 -5.10
N SER A 105 14.00 14.70 -5.41
CA SER A 105 12.94 14.12 -4.58
C SER A 105 12.26 12.94 -5.26
N ILE A 106 11.86 11.94 -4.46
CA ILE A 106 11.03 10.82 -4.92
C ILE A 106 9.71 10.83 -4.15
N THR A 107 8.57 10.77 -4.85
CA THR A 107 7.26 10.63 -4.22
C THR A 107 6.45 9.51 -4.84
N GLY A 108 5.41 9.07 -4.13
CA GLY A 108 4.33 8.30 -4.73
C GLY A 108 3.35 9.19 -5.50
N ALA A 109 2.27 8.58 -5.98
CA ALA A 109 1.03 9.28 -6.32
C ALA A 109 -0.17 8.59 -5.67
N ASN A 110 -1.17 9.37 -5.26
CA ASN A 110 -2.45 8.84 -4.78
C ASN A 110 -3.37 8.51 -5.96
N ALA A 111 -3.37 9.35 -7.00
CA ALA A 111 -4.09 9.13 -8.23
C ALA A 111 -3.39 9.86 -9.39
N ILE A 112 -3.60 9.37 -10.61
CA ILE A 112 -3.28 10.08 -11.85
C ILE A 112 -4.60 10.31 -12.58
N SER A 113 -4.80 11.52 -13.09
CA SER A 113 -5.82 11.78 -14.08
C SER A 113 -5.26 11.66 -15.49
N ALA A 114 -5.86 10.79 -16.31
CA ALA A 114 -5.44 10.56 -17.68
C ALA A 114 -5.81 11.72 -18.61
N GLU A 115 -7.00 12.29 -18.47
CA GLU A 115 -7.51 13.36 -19.35
C GLU A 115 -6.68 14.65 -19.24
N GLU A 116 -6.37 15.09 -18.01
CA GLU A 116 -5.56 16.28 -17.77
C GLU A 116 -4.05 16.00 -17.74
N GLY A 117 -3.63 14.73 -17.72
CA GLY A 117 -2.23 14.35 -17.55
C GLY A 117 -1.66 14.84 -16.20
N ALA A 118 -2.47 14.74 -15.14
CA ALA A 118 -2.18 15.37 -13.85
C ALA A 118 -1.98 14.34 -12.73
N VAL A 119 -1.06 14.62 -11.82
CA VAL A 119 -0.79 13.78 -10.64
C VAL A 119 -1.46 14.38 -9.41
N LEU A 120 -2.19 13.56 -8.67
CA LEU A 120 -2.82 13.90 -7.41
C LEU A 120 -1.97 13.42 -6.23
N LEU A 121 -1.63 14.34 -5.33
CA LEU A 121 -0.91 14.07 -4.09
C LEU A 121 -1.75 14.52 -2.89
N ILE A 122 -1.93 13.63 -1.93
CA ILE A 122 -2.66 13.90 -0.68
C ILE A 122 -1.66 14.23 0.41
N HIS A 123 -1.89 15.34 1.13
CA HIS A 123 -1.01 15.81 2.18
C HIS A 123 -1.63 15.67 3.56
N ASN A 124 -0.85 15.10 4.48
CA ASN A 124 -1.14 15.11 5.92
C ASN A 124 -0.16 16.02 6.68
N GLU A 125 1.15 15.90 6.38
CA GLU A 125 2.23 16.61 7.07
C GLU A 125 2.79 17.81 6.28
N GLY A 126 2.39 17.98 5.01
CA GLY A 126 2.92 19.01 4.11
C GLY A 126 4.32 18.71 3.54
N ASN A 127 5.03 17.71 4.08
CA ASN A 127 6.34 17.24 3.65
C ASN A 127 6.47 16.99 2.14
N ILE A 128 5.47 16.39 1.48
CA ILE A 128 5.50 16.17 0.03
C ILE A 128 5.66 17.48 -0.75
N LEU A 129 5.01 18.56 -0.30
CA LEU A 129 5.08 19.88 -0.94
C LEU A 129 6.48 20.47 -0.72
N GLU A 130 7.01 20.27 0.49
CA GLU A 130 8.34 20.74 0.82
C GLU A 130 9.43 20.06 -0.02
N VAL A 131 9.39 18.73 -0.16
CA VAL A 131 10.40 18.01 -0.96
C VAL A 131 10.30 18.34 -2.45
N MET A 132 9.08 18.42 -3.01
CA MET A 132 8.93 18.71 -4.44
C MET A 132 9.36 20.15 -4.75
N MET A 133 9.07 21.12 -3.87
CA MET A 133 9.35 22.53 -4.14
C MET A 133 10.80 22.93 -3.88
N ARG A 134 11.56 22.14 -3.13
CA ARG A 134 12.95 22.43 -2.76
C ARG A 134 13.98 21.62 -3.56
N THR A 135 13.54 20.72 -4.44
CA THR A 135 14.42 19.90 -5.28
C THR A 135 14.34 20.32 -6.74
N ASP A 136 15.41 20.11 -7.49
CA ASP A 136 15.50 20.48 -8.90
C ASP A 136 14.81 19.45 -9.80
N LYS A 137 14.82 18.16 -9.41
CA LYS A 137 14.13 17.07 -10.10
C LYS A 137 13.18 16.35 -9.15
N HIS A 138 11.95 16.12 -9.61
CA HIS A 138 10.92 15.40 -8.86
C HIS A 138 10.53 14.12 -9.61
N ILE A 139 10.87 12.97 -9.03
CA ILE A 139 10.54 11.65 -9.55
C ILE A 139 9.26 11.15 -8.85
N ILE A 140 8.25 10.81 -9.63
CA ILE A 140 6.98 10.28 -9.15
C ILE A 140 6.90 8.82 -9.58
N ILE A 141 6.78 7.90 -8.62
CA ILE A 141 6.56 6.47 -8.90
C ILE A 141 5.17 6.04 -8.47
N THR A 142 4.42 5.43 -9.38
CA THR A 142 3.08 4.93 -9.07
C THR A 142 2.69 3.77 -9.99
N GLY A 143 1.78 2.93 -9.51
CA GLY A 143 1.24 1.84 -10.30
C GLY A 143 0.23 2.31 -11.34
N THR A 144 0.06 1.50 -12.39
CA THR A 144 -0.95 1.69 -13.44
C THR A 144 -2.39 1.56 -12.92
N ASP A 145 -2.56 0.92 -11.77
CA ASP A 145 -3.82 0.76 -11.03
C ASP A 145 -4.36 2.06 -10.42
N LYS A 146 -3.56 3.13 -10.39
CA LYS A 146 -3.97 4.45 -9.85
C LYS A 146 -4.32 5.47 -10.93
N ILE A 147 -4.47 5.04 -12.18
CA ILE A 147 -4.88 5.91 -13.28
C ILE A 147 -6.41 5.96 -13.36
N TYR A 148 -6.95 7.15 -13.26
CA TYR A 148 -8.37 7.47 -13.38
C TYR A 148 -8.62 8.22 -14.67
N ARG A 149 -9.88 8.24 -15.13
CA ARG A 149 -10.22 8.86 -16.40
C ARG A 149 -9.95 10.37 -16.40
N ASN A 150 -10.47 11.05 -15.38
CA ASN A 150 -10.44 12.51 -15.24
C ASN A 150 -10.18 12.93 -13.78
N LEU A 151 -10.01 14.25 -13.59
CA LEU A 151 -9.66 14.81 -12.29
C LEU A 151 -10.73 14.59 -11.22
N ASP A 152 -12.01 14.58 -11.60
CA ASP A 152 -13.12 14.36 -10.66
C ASP A 152 -13.08 12.94 -10.07
N GLU A 153 -12.85 11.93 -10.90
CA GLU A 153 -12.67 10.54 -10.45
C GLU A 153 -11.44 10.39 -9.56
N ALA A 154 -10.31 10.99 -9.95
CA ALA A 154 -9.07 10.98 -9.15
C ALA A 154 -9.28 11.63 -7.78
N LEU A 155 -9.96 12.79 -7.73
CA LEU A 155 -10.29 13.50 -6.49
C LEU A 155 -11.23 12.68 -5.60
N ASN A 156 -12.23 12.02 -6.18
CA ASN A 156 -13.16 11.17 -5.44
C ASN A 156 -12.44 9.97 -4.82
N ALA A 157 -11.53 9.32 -5.55
CA ALA A 157 -10.70 8.25 -5.01
C ALA A 157 -9.83 8.76 -3.85
N GLY A 158 -9.24 9.94 -3.98
CA GLY A 158 -8.46 10.56 -2.91
C GLY A 158 -9.29 10.86 -1.66
N LYS A 159 -10.48 11.45 -1.81
CA LYS A 159 -11.40 11.72 -0.68
C LYS A 159 -11.85 10.44 0.02
N LEU A 160 -12.22 9.42 -0.75
CA LEU A 160 -12.56 8.10 -0.20
C LEU A 160 -11.37 7.49 0.54
N GLN A 161 -10.16 7.58 -0.02
CA GLN A 161 -8.96 7.09 0.63
C GLN A 161 -8.76 7.78 1.97
N THR A 162 -8.86 9.11 2.03
CA THR A 162 -8.73 9.87 3.28
C THR A 162 -9.78 9.45 4.31
N PHE A 163 -11.05 9.43 3.93
CA PHE A 163 -12.14 9.10 4.84
C PHE A 163 -11.99 7.71 5.45
N TYR A 164 -11.70 6.70 4.64
CA TYR A 164 -11.54 5.33 5.12
C TYR A 164 -10.21 5.07 5.83
N ALA A 165 -9.21 5.94 5.65
CA ALA A 165 -7.92 5.82 6.33
C ALA A 165 -7.90 6.51 7.70
N THR A 166 -8.53 7.68 7.83
CA THR A 166 -8.40 8.54 9.03
C THR A 166 -9.73 8.98 9.64
N GLY A 167 -10.85 8.76 8.96
CA GLY A 167 -12.16 9.30 9.34
C GLY A 167 -12.36 10.78 8.97
N ALA A 168 -11.34 11.45 8.43
CA ALA A 168 -11.48 12.85 8.00
C ALA A 168 -12.20 12.94 6.64
N LEU A 169 -13.08 13.94 6.50
CA LEU A 169 -13.81 14.16 5.23
C LEU A 169 -12.90 14.65 4.11
N VAL A 170 -11.87 15.41 4.45
CA VAL A 170 -10.86 15.94 3.54
C VAL A 170 -9.48 15.85 4.20
N PRO A 171 -8.40 15.66 3.42
CA PRO A 171 -7.05 15.71 3.95
C PRO A 171 -6.66 17.16 4.30
N SER A 172 -5.47 17.36 4.87
CA SER A 172 -4.97 18.71 5.17
C SER A 172 -5.01 19.61 3.92
N PHE A 173 -4.55 19.08 2.78
CA PHE A 173 -4.76 19.64 1.45
C PHE A 173 -4.39 18.63 0.36
N ILE A 174 -4.71 18.97 -0.89
CA ILE A 174 -4.42 18.16 -2.08
C ILE A 174 -3.61 19.02 -3.05
N ASN A 175 -2.51 18.48 -3.56
CA ASN A 175 -1.79 19.07 -4.69
C ASN A 175 -2.12 18.33 -5.98
N ILE A 176 -2.34 19.09 -7.05
CA ILE A 176 -2.52 18.59 -8.41
C ILE A 176 -1.37 19.12 -9.26
N ILE A 177 -0.54 18.21 -9.75
CA ILE A 177 0.64 18.53 -10.55
C ILE A 177 0.32 18.25 -12.02
N GLY A 178 0.13 19.30 -12.81
CA GLY A 178 -0.04 19.22 -14.27
C GLY A 178 1.27 19.39 -15.07
N GLY A 179 2.41 19.48 -14.38
CA GLY A 179 3.73 19.67 -14.98
C GLY A 179 4.58 20.72 -14.26
N PRO A 180 5.76 21.08 -14.82
CA PRO A 180 6.63 22.10 -14.26
C PRO A 180 5.92 23.46 -14.16
N SER A 181 6.30 24.25 -13.15
CA SER A 181 5.79 25.61 -12.98
C SER A 181 6.08 26.48 -14.20
N LYS A 182 5.22 27.47 -14.46
CA LYS A 182 5.35 28.36 -15.61
C LYS A 182 4.72 29.73 -15.34
N THR A 183 5.28 30.78 -15.94
CA THR A 183 4.69 32.14 -16.02
C THR A 183 4.56 32.57 -17.47
N ALA A 184 3.64 33.48 -17.75
CA ALA A 184 3.51 34.16 -19.04
C ALA A 184 3.35 35.69 -18.86
N ASP A 185 3.78 36.25 -17.72
CA ASP A 185 3.52 37.65 -17.38
C ASP A 185 4.33 38.63 -18.26
N ILE A 186 5.50 38.21 -18.74
CA ILE A 186 6.36 39.02 -19.61
C ILE A 186 5.97 38.76 -21.06
N GLU A 187 5.25 39.72 -21.66
CA GLU A 187 4.88 39.72 -23.08
C GLU A 187 4.13 38.45 -23.55
N LYS A 188 3.45 37.73 -22.65
CA LYS A 188 2.81 36.42 -22.93
C LYS A 188 3.80 35.33 -23.38
N GLN A 189 5.09 35.50 -23.11
CA GLN A 189 6.09 34.47 -23.37
C GLN A 189 6.06 33.45 -22.24
N LEU A 190 5.83 32.18 -22.58
CA LEU A 190 5.75 31.11 -21.59
C LEU A 190 7.15 30.71 -21.13
N ILE A 191 7.47 31.02 -19.88
CA ILE A 191 8.73 30.63 -19.23
C ILE A 191 8.42 29.55 -18.19
N LYS A 192 9.09 28.40 -18.29
CA LYS A 192 8.96 27.27 -17.32
C LYS A 192 10.05 27.34 -16.25
N GLY A 193 9.81 26.68 -15.12
CA GLY A 193 10.79 26.56 -14.03
C GLY A 193 10.88 27.79 -13.12
N VAL A 194 9.76 28.49 -12.91
CA VAL A 194 9.68 29.67 -12.03
C VAL A 194 9.82 29.28 -10.56
N HIS A 195 9.13 28.21 -10.16
CA HIS A 195 9.10 27.66 -8.81
C HIS A 195 9.15 26.13 -8.81
N GLY A 196 9.72 25.53 -7.78
CA GLY A 196 9.75 24.08 -7.63
C GLY A 196 10.61 23.38 -8.70
N PRO A 197 10.29 22.13 -9.06
CA PRO A 197 11.20 21.31 -9.83
C PRO A 197 11.24 21.77 -11.29
N LYS A 198 12.46 21.78 -11.84
CA LYS A 198 12.72 22.08 -13.26
C LYS A 198 12.29 20.91 -14.14
N GLU A 199 12.38 19.70 -13.60
CA GLU A 199 12.06 18.45 -14.28
C GLU A 199 11.17 17.55 -13.41
N ILE A 200 10.17 16.94 -14.03
CA ILE A 200 9.27 15.98 -13.39
C ILE A 200 9.31 14.69 -14.19
N VAL A 201 9.65 13.58 -13.53
CA VAL A 201 9.72 12.26 -14.14
C VAL A 201 8.61 11.40 -13.56
N LEU A 202 7.69 10.92 -14.40
CA LEU A 202 6.64 10.00 -13.99
C LEU A 202 7.00 8.57 -14.42
N ILE A 203 7.08 7.67 -13.44
CA ILE A 203 7.35 6.24 -13.65
C ILE A 203 6.07 5.47 -13.34
N LEU A 204 5.47 4.91 -14.39
CA LEU A 204 4.36 3.98 -14.29
C LEU A 204 4.89 2.57 -14.08
N LEU A 205 4.70 2.06 -12.87
CA LEU A 205 5.18 0.75 -12.47
C LEU A 205 4.12 -0.31 -12.74
N ASP A 206 4.40 -1.24 -13.66
CA ASP A 206 3.57 -2.44 -13.80
C ASP A 206 3.76 -3.36 -12.58
N ASN A 207 4.99 -3.79 -12.29
CA ASN A 207 5.30 -4.69 -11.17
C ASN A 207 4.30 -5.86 -11.08
N LYS A 208 4.12 -6.56 -12.21
CA LYS A 208 3.21 -7.71 -12.39
C LYS A 208 1.71 -7.38 -12.29
N ARG A 209 1.28 -6.12 -12.26
CA ARG A 209 -0.14 -5.74 -12.33
C ARG A 209 -0.83 -6.29 -13.59
N SER A 210 -0.14 -6.27 -14.74
CA SER A 210 -0.65 -6.88 -15.97
C SER A 210 -0.89 -8.39 -15.83
N GLU A 211 -0.01 -9.09 -15.10
CA GLU A 211 -0.17 -10.53 -14.79
C GLU A 211 -1.37 -10.79 -13.87
N VAL A 212 -1.58 -9.95 -12.85
CA VAL A 212 -2.76 -10.02 -11.96
C VAL A 212 -4.06 -9.93 -12.77
N VAL A 213 -4.11 -9.06 -13.78
CA VAL A 213 -5.28 -8.94 -14.67
C VAL A 213 -5.45 -10.21 -15.51
N GLN A 214 -4.37 -10.72 -16.11
CA GLN A 214 -4.41 -11.94 -16.95
C GLN A 214 -4.85 -13.18 -16.17
N LYS A 215 -4.46 -13.30 -14.90
CA LYS A 215 -4.88 -14.38 -13.99
C LYS A 215 -6.33 -14.22 -13.48
N GLY A 216 -7.06 -13.19 -13.88
CA GLY A 216 -8.46 -12.99 -13.50
C GLY A 216 -8.67 -12.24 -12.18
N PHE A 217 -7.60 -11.77 -11.53
CA PHE A 217 -7.65 -11.07 -10.23
C PHE A 217 -7.64 -9.54 -10.35
N LYS A 218 -8.14 -8.99 -11.47
CA LYS A 218 -8.13 -7.53 -11.75
C LYS A 218 -8.71 -6.67 -10.65
N GLU A 219 -9.68 -7.18 -9.89
CA GLU A 219 -10.35 -6.47 -8.80
C GLU A 219 -9.40 -6.11 -7.66
N LEU A 220 -8.31 -6.88 -7.48
CA LEU A 220 -7.27 -6.59 -6.51
C LEU A 220 -6.64 -5.20 -6.73
N LEU A 221 -6.61 -4.76 -8.00
CA LEU A 221 -6.06 -3.48 -8.44
C LEU A 221 -7.01 -2.29 -8.18
N TYR A 222 -8.26 -2.51 -7.78
CA TYR A 222 -9.17 -1.41 -7.41
C TYR A 222 -8.85 -0.81 -6.04
N CYS A 223 -7.91 -1.40 -5.31
CA CYS A 223 -7.55 -0.98 -3.97
C CYS A 223 -6.96 0.44 -3.93
N ILE A 224 -7.68 1.37 -3.27
CA ILE A 224 -7.21 2.74 -3.04
C ILE A 224 -6.20 2.89 -1.89
N GLY A 225 -5.76 1.78 -1.26
CA GLY A 225 -4.72 1.81 -0.23
C GLY A 225 -5.10 2.49 1.09
N CYS A 226 -6.38 2.48 1.48
CA CYS A 226 -6.85 3.13 2.72
C CYS A 226 -6.55 2.35 4.01
N GLY A 227 -6.28 1.04 3.92
CA GLY A 227 -5.95 0.21 5.10
C GLY A 227 -7.14 -0.22 5.96
N SER A 228 -8.37 0.25 5.70
CA SER A 228 -9.58 -0.12 6.46
C SER A 228 -9.77 -1.64 6.62
N CYS A 229 -9.42 -2.43 5.59
CA CYS A 229 -9.51 -3.89 5.67
C CYS A 229 -8.63 -4.51 6.76
N LEU A 230 -7.49 -3.89 7.11
CA LEU A 230 -6.60 -4.33 8.19
C LEU A 230 -7.24 -4.06 9.54
N LEU A 231 -7.81 -2.86 9.73
CA LEU A 231 -8.47 -2.44 10.97
C LEU A 231 -9.66 -3.33 11.32
N HIS A 232 -10.43 -3.77 10.32
CA HIS A 232 -11.58 -4.66 10.54
C HIS A 232 -11.22 -6.16 10.54
N CYS A 233 -9.97 -6.53 10.26
CA CYS A 233 -9.55 -7.92 10.23
C CYS A 233 -9.23 -8.42 11.65
N PRO A 234 -10.00 -9.37 12.21
CA PRO A 234 -9.75 -9.86 13.56
C PRO A 234 -8.40 -10.57 13.69
N VAL A 235 -7.95 -11.24 12.62
CA VAL A 235 -6.65 -11.95 12.62
C VAL A 235 -5.51 -10.95 12.60
N TYR A 236 -5.54 -9.96 11.71
CA TYR A 236 -4.46 -8.97 11.60
C TYR A 236 -4.30 -8.15 12.90
N ASN A 237 -5.39 -7.79 13.56
CA ASN A 237 -5.33 -7.11 14.86
C ASN A 237 -4.71 -7.96 15.99
N PHE A 238 -4.67 -9.29 15.82
CA PHE A 238 -4.10 -10.20 16.81
C PHE A 238 -2.67 -10.63 16.48
N VAL A 239 -2.41 -11.02 15.22
CA VAL A 239 -1.09 -11.54 14.80
C VAL A 239 -0.17 -10.49 14.19
N GLY A 240 -0.71 -9.32 13.83
CA GLY A 240 0.05 -8.22 13.24
C GLY A 240 0.67 -8.53 11.88
N ASP A 241 1.91 -8.10 11.74
CA ASP A 241 2.79 -8.26 10.57
C ASP A 241 3.07 -9.71 10.19
N LYS A 242 2.84 -10.68 11.08
CA LYS A 242 2.87 -12.11 10.72
C LYS A 242 1.84 -12.49 9.67
N PHE A 243 0.75 -11.74 9.56
CA PHE A 243 -0.20 -11.88 8.46
C PHE A 243 0.13 -10.89 7.34
N ALA A 244 1.38 -10.91 6.89
CA ALA A 244 1.89 -10.15 5.76
C ALA A 244 3.02 -10.94 5.09
N ASN A 245 3.39 -10.53 3.88
CA ASN A 245 4.68 -10.87 3.29
C ASN A 245 5.43 -9.56 3.01
N GLY A 246 6.46 -9.27 3.82
CA GLY A 246 7.19 -8.00 3.76
C GLY A 246 6.23 -6.81 3.82
N ASN A 247 6.33 -5.90 2.84
CA ASN A 247 5.48 -4.71 2.75
C ASN A 247 4.03 -4.99 2.25
N LYS A 248 3.68 -6.25 1.95
CA LYS A 248 2.33 -6.66 1.50
C LYS A 248 1.51 -7.14 2.69
N LEU A 249 0.77 -6.19 3.27
CA LEU A 249 0.05 -6.37 4.54
C LEU A 249 -1.33 -7.03 4.41
N GLY A 250 -1.64 -7.91 5.37
CA GLY A 250 -2.96 -8.51 5.58
C GLY A 250 -3.44 -9.37 4.43
N GLY A 251 -4.75 -9.66 4.42
CA GLY A 251 -5.33 -10.55 3.42
C GLY A 251 -5.13 -10.07 1.98
N LYS A 252 -5.18 -8.75 1.72
CA LYS A 252 -4.89 -8.19 0.38
C LYS A 252 -3.44 -8.47 -0.02
N GLY A 253 -2.51 -8.24 0.90
CA GLY A 253 -1.09 -8.44 0.67
C GLY A 253 -0.75 -9.90 0.39
N ILE A 254 -1.30 -10.82 1.18
CA ILE A 254 -1.13 -12.26 0.96
C ILE A 254 -1.74 -12.73 -0.36
N VAL A 255 -2.96 -12.28 -0.71
CA VAL A 255 -3.55 -12.58 -2.03
C VAL A 255 -2.62 -12.10 -3.14
N HIS A 256 -2.10 -10.87 -3.02
CA HIS A 256 -1.18 -10.32 -3.99
C HIS A 256 0.08 -11.17 -4.12
N SER A 257 0.74 -11.50 -3.00
CA SER A 257 1.92 -12.36 -2.97
C SER A 257 1.69 -13.71 -3.63
N ALA A 258 0.65 -14.44 -3.24
CA ALA A 258 0.34 -15.76 -3.79
C ALA A 258 0.01 -15.72 -5.30
N ILE A 259 -0.55 -14.62 -5.81
CA ILE A 259 -0.76 -14.45 -7.26
C ILE A 259 0.59 -14.29 -7.98
N LEU A 260 1.52 -13.53 -7.39
CA LEU A 260 2.82 -13.24 -8.01
C LEU A 260 3.83 -14.39 -7.89
N ASP A 261 3.69 -15.18 -6.83
CA ASP A 261 4.51 -16.36 -6.53
C ASP A 261 3.61 -17.47 -5.93
N PRO A 262 3.21 -18.48 -6.73
CA PRO A 262 2.39 -19.59 -6.26
C PRO A 262 3.07 -20.52 -5.24
N GLU A 263 4.38 -20.41 -5.00
CA GLU A 263 5.00 -21.16 -3.91
C GLU A 263 4.76 -20.48 -2.56
N GLU A 264 4.42 -19.19 -2.57
CA GLU A 264 4.20 -18.39 -1.39
C GLU A 264 2.77 -18.54 -0.82
N THR A 265 2.60 -19.55 0.03
CA THR A 265 1.30 -19.95 0.57
C THR A 265 1.13 -19.76 2.07
N ASP A 266 2.21 -19.46 2.80
CA ASP A 266 2.23 -19.43 4.27
C ASP A 266 1.12 -18.53 4.85
N GLY A 267 0.95 -17.36 4.25
CA GLY A 267 -0.01 -16.37 4.70
C GLY A 267 -1.48 -16.75 4.43
N LEU A 268 -1.75 -17.67 3.50
CA LEU A 268 -3.12 -18.00 3.08
C LEU A 268 -3.91 -18.59 4.25
N SER A 269 -3.27 -19.35 5.15
CA SER A 269 -3.92 -20.06 6.26
C SER A 269 -4.48 -19.12 7.34
N TYR A 270 -3.90 -17.93 7.52
CA TYR A 270 -4.34 -16.95 8.53
C TYR A 270 -5.77 -16.42 8.29
N CYS A 271 -6.22 -16.35 7.04
CA CYS A 271 -7.52 -15.75 6.72
C CYS A 271 -8.71 -16.62 7.20
N VAL A 272 -9.45 -16.17 8.20
CA VAL A 272 -10.68 -16.89 8.64
C VAL A 272 -11.89 -16.68 7.71
N THR A 273 -11.73 -16.00 6.58
CA THR A 273 -12.78 -15.74 5.57
C THR A 273 -14.09 -15.12 6.12
N CYS A 274 -14.00 -14.37 7.22
CA CYS A 274 -15.16 -13.75 7.89
C CYS A 274 -15.84 -12.59 7.11
N ALA A 275 -15.33 -12.23 5.93
CA ALA A 275 -15.84 -11.17 5.06
C ALA A 275 -15.89 -9.72 5.59
N ARG A 276 -15.48 -9.46 6.84
CA ARG A 276 -15.41 -8.08 7.39
C ARG A 276 -14.60 -7.11 6.52
N CYS A 277 -13.50 -7.57 5.93
CA CYS A 277 -12.68 -6.73 5.05
C CYS A 277 -13.44 -6.30 3.78
N ARG A 278 -14.34 -7.14 3.25
CA ARG A 278 -15.20 -6.84 2.09
C ARG A 278 -16.31 -5.87 2.46
N GLU A 279 -16.98 -6.11 3.59
CA GLU A 279 -18.08 -5.26 4.09
C GLU A 279 -17.63 -3.82 4.36
N ASN A 280 -16.40 -3.64 4.83
CA ASN A 280 -15.84 -2.33 5.17
C ASN A 280 -14.99 -1.74 4.03
N CYS A 281 -14.89 -2.41 2.87
CA CYS A 281 -14.12 -1.90 1.74
C CYS A 281 -14.93 -0.88 0.93
N PRO A 282 -14.45 0.36 0.72
CA PRO A 282 -15.16 1.36 -0.08
C PRO A 282 -15.37 0.95 -1.54
N VAL A 283 -14.47 0.13 -2.06
CA VAL A 283 -14.47 -0.39 -3.44
C VAL A 283 -14.85 -1.87 -3.49
N ARG A 284 -15.36 -2.42 -2.38
CA ARG A 284 -15.93 -3.78 -2.28
C ARG A 284 -15.01 -4.92 -2.76
N LEU A 285 -13.70 -4.82 -2.51
CA LEU A 285 -12.77 -5.91 -2.80
C LEU A 285 -13.19 -7.19 -2.06
N ASP A 286 -13.31 -8.30 -2.80
CA ASP A 286 -13.64 -9.61 -2.24
C ASP A 286 -12.40 -10.43 -1.90
N ILE A 287 -11.59 -9.91 -0.97
CA ILE A 287 -10.41 -10.61 -0.43
C ILE A 287 -10.76 -12.03 0.09
N PRO A 288 -11.90 -12.26 0.79
CA PRO A 288 -12.27 -13.61 1.22
C PRO A 288 -12.45 -14.58 0.06
N GLU A 289 -13.09 -14.17 -1.04
CA GLU A 289 -13.28 -15.04 -2.19
C GLU A 289 -11.96 -15.32 -2.92
N MET A 290 -11.12 -14.30 -3.12
CA MET A 290 -9.78 -14.48 -3.68
C MET A 290 -8.93 -15.44 -2.84
N MET A 291 -9.03 -15.34 -1.51
CA MET A 291 -8.37 -16.26 -0.58
C MET A 291 -8.84 -17.70 -0.74
N LYS A 292 -10.14 -17.94 -0.91
CA LYS A 292 -10.67 -19.29 -1.15
C LYS A 292 -10.18 -19.85 -2.47
N ASN A 293 -10.26 -19.08 -3.56
CA ASN A 293 -9.81 -19.51 -4.88
C ASN A 293 -8.34 -19.93 -4.84
N LEU A 294 -7.49 -19.11 -4.23
CA LEU A 294 -6.07 -19.43 -4.05
C LEU A 294 -5.89 -20.69 -3.17
N ARG A 295 -6.62 -20.82 -2.07
CA ARG A 295 -6.55 -22.05 -1.25
C ARG A 295 -6.95 -23.30 -2.02
N GLU A 296 -7.97 -23.22 -2.86
CA GLU A 296 -8.41 -24.33 -3.71
C GLU A 296 -7.33 -24.71 -4.74
N GLU A 297 -6.71 -23.72 -5.39
CA GLU A 297 -5.61 -23.94 -6.33
C GLU A 297 -4.39 -24.62 -5.68
N HIS A 298 -4.07 -24.25 -4.43
CA HIS A 298 -2.92 -24.79 -3.69
C HIS A 298 -3.26 -26.09 -2.95
N SER A 299 -4.53 -26.37 -2.69
CA SER A 299 -5.02 -27.63 -2.15
C SER A 299 -4.99 -28.72 -3.22
N LYS A 300 -3.80 -29.10 -3.69
CA LYS A 300 -3.58 -30.27 -4.59
C LYS A 300 -4.05 -31.59 -3.97
N SER A 301 -4.43 -31.58 -2.70
CA SER A 301 -5.15 -32.66 -2.04
C SER A 301 -6.64 -32.32 -1.97
N ASN A 302 -7.41 -32.87 -2.90
CA ASN A 302 -8.78 -33.31 -2.61
C ASN A 302 -8.74 -34.46 -1.58
N ALA A 303 -8.09 -34.24 -0.43
CA ALA A 303 -8.03 -35.20 0.66
C ALA A 303 -9.31 -35.09 1.47
N PHE A 304 -10.45 -35.40 0.86
CA PHE A 304 -11.34 -36.24 1.63
C PHE A 304 -10.54 -37.50 1.93
N LEU A 305 -10.17 -37.68 3.20
CA LEU A 305 -9.68 -38.96 3.68
C LEU A 305 -10.63 -40.04 3.15
N GLU A 306 -10.11 -41.16 2.65
CA GLU A 306 -10.94 -42.22 2.05
C GLU A 306 -12.08 -42.66 3.00
N SER A 307 -11.85 -42.57 4.31
CA SER A 307 -12.85 -42.76 5.36
C SER A 307 -14.07 -41.83 5.25
N HIS A 308 -13.86 -40.56 4.93
CA HIS A 308 -14.92 -39.57 4.78
C HIS A 308 -15.67 -39.75 3.46
N LEU A 309 -14.99 -40.14 2.37
CA LEU A 309 -15.68 -40.54 1.12
C LEU A 309 -16.60 -41.74 1.34
N ARG A 310 -16.13 -42.76 2.09
CA ARG A 310 -16.94 -43.92 2.46
C ARG A 310 -18.15 -43.52 3.30
N LEU A 311 -17.99 -42.57 4.23
CA LEU A 311 -19.10 -42.03 5.02
C LEU A 311 -20.13 -41.31 4.16
N VAL A 312 -19.70 -40.44 3.24
CA VAL A 312 -20.59 -39.73 2.30
C VAL A 312 -21.34 -40.73 1.43
N GLN A 313 -20.67 -41.77 0.92
CA GLN A 313 -21.33 -42.84 0.15
C GLN A 313 -22.34 -43.63 0.99
N ALA A 314 -22.02 -43.93 2.24
CA ALA A 314 -22.93 -44.62 3.15
C ALA A 314 -24.17 -43.77 3.47
N ALA A 315 -23.99 -42.47 3.71
CA ALA A 315 -25.07 -41.52 3.95
C ALA A 315 -26.00 -41.40 2.74
N ALA A 316 -25.45 -41.25 1.53
CA ALA A 316 -26.23 -41.21 0.29
C ALA A 316 -27.02 -42.51 0.06
N ARG A 317 -26.41 -43.68 0.32
CA ARG A 317 -27.10 -44.97 0.25
C ARG A 317 -28.24 -45.07 1.26
N PHE A 318 -28.07 -44.53 2.46
CA PHE A 318 -29.09 -44.52 3.50
C PHE A 318 -30.27 -43.61 3.12
N GLU A 319 -30.02 -42.42 2.55
CA GLU A 319 -31.09 -41.55 2.04
C GLU A 319 -31.89 -42.22 0.91
N VAL A 320 -31.20 -42.87 -0.04
CA VAL A 320 -31.85 -43.64 -1.11
C VAL A 320 -32.70 -44.77 -0.52
N PHE A 321 -32.18 -45.48 0.49
CA PHE A 321 -32.93 -46.52 1.19
C PHE A 321 -34.18 -45.96 1.89
N LEU A 322 -34.07 -44.83 2.58
CA LEU A 322 -35.21 -44.16 3.21
C LEU A 322 -36.28 -43.73 2.19
N LEU A 323 -35.86 -43.17 1.05
CA LEU A 323 -36.75 -42.81 -0.06
C LEU A 323 -37.48 -44.05 -0.61
N LEU A 324 -36.76 -45.13 -0.89
CA LEU A 324 -37.35 -46.39 -1.35
C LEU A 324 -38.32 -46.98 -0.32
N SER A 325 -37.98 -46.92 0.98
CA SER A 325 -38.84 -47.40 2.06
C SER A 325 -40.15 -46.60 2.15
N LYS A 326 -40.11 -45.28 1.91
CA LYS A 326 -41.31 -44.43 1.85
C LYS A 326 -42.18 -44.76 0.63
N VAL A 327 -41.56 -44.97 -0.54
CA VAL A 327 -42.27 -45.39 -1.77
C VAL A 327 -42.96 -46.74 -1.58
N LEU A 328 -42.28 -47.70 -0.95
CA LEU A 328 -42.84 -49.03 -0.68
C LEU A 328 -43.94 -49.00 0.39
N ARG A 329 -43.86 -48.15 1.42
CA ARG A 329 -44.95 -47.97 2.40
C ARG A 329 -46.17 -47.24 1.84
N ASN A 330 -45.99 -46.37 0.87
CA ASN A 330 -47.09 -45.65 0.21
C ASN A 330 -47.77 -46.47 -0.91
N ARG A 331 -47.22 -47.63 -1.28
CA ARG A 331 -47.97 -48.65 -2.01
C ARG A 331 -48.81 -49.46 -1.03
N LYS A 332 -50.00 -48.96 -0.69
CA LYS A 332 -51.05 -49.85 -0.20
C LYS A 332 -51.45 -50.80 -1.35
N PRO A 333 -51.77 -52.08 -1.05
CA PRO A 333 -52.22 -53.05 -2.04
C PRO A 333 -53.51 -52.61 -2.76
#